data_AF-A0AAU9LVY6-F1
#
_entry.id   AF-A0AAU9LVY6-F1
#
_cell.length_a   1.000
_cell.length_b   1.000
_cell.length_c   1.000
_cell.angle_alpha   90.00
_cell.angle_beta   90.00
_cell.angle_gamma   90.00
#
_symmetry.space_group_name_H-M   'P 1'
#
loop_
_entity.id
_entity.type
_entity.pdbx_description
1 polymer ?
#
loop_
_entity_poly.entity_id
_entity_poly.type
_entity_poly.pdbx_seq_one_letter_code
_entity_poly.pdbx_strand_id
1 'polypeptide(L)'
;MAKKQQELRRCFLLFWILSILKVEHYCCLHMVTMSPGVAKVILKKGKTQLFRDGSPMVYSGAVDRIIGRPPPKTGDVVLLADGTRKPIGWGLYNSCSMFCVRLMQLEEEVSGDPSCALNVEKLLETRIDAAIKLRKSLGLPSANTNAYRLVNSEGDRPYS
;
A
#
# COMPACT_ATOMS: atom_id res chain seq x y z
N MET A 1 -37.24 28.77 -20.31
CA MET A 1 -37.25 27.56 -19.45
C MET A 1 -36.29 26.45 -19.92
N ALA A 2 -36.10 26.22 -21.23
CA ALA A 2 -35.23 25.14 -21.75
C ALA A 2 -33.73 25.23 -21.36
N LYS A 3 -33.15 26.43 -21.28
CA LYS A 3 -31.71 26.59 -20.91
C LYS A 3 -31.39 26.14 -19.48
N LYS A 4 -32.30 26.35 -18.52
CA LYS A 4 -32.13 25.95 -17.11
C LYS A 4 -32.16 24.43 -16.94
N GLN A 5 -32.98 23.73 -17.72
CA GLN A 5 -33.05 22.27 -17.75
C GLN A 5 -31.77 21.65 -18.34
N GLN A 6 -31.14 22.32 -19.31
CA GLN A 6 -29.92 21.84 -19.97
C GLN A 6 -28.67 22.02 -19.10
N GLU A 7 -28.60 23.10 -18.31
CA GLU A 7 -27.56 23.27 -17.27
C GLU A 7 -27.70 22.26 -16.15
N LEU A 8 -28.92 21.99 -15.66
CA LEU A 8 -29.18 20.95 -14.64
C LEU A 8 -28.75 19.56 -15.13
N ARG A 9 -29.00 19.23 -16.40
CA ARG A 9 -28.53 17.96 -17.00
C ARG A 9 -27.01 17.91 -17.16
N ARG A 10 -26.35 19.03 -17.45
CA ARG A 10 -24.89 19.14 -17.49
C ARG A 10 -24.26 18.99 -16.10
N CYS A 11 -24.84 19.60 -15.08
CA CYS A 11 -24.41 19.44 -13.69
C CYS A 11 -24.62 18.00 -13.20
N PHE A 12 -25.73 17.36 -13.54
CA PHE A 12 -25.97 15.94 -13.23
C PHE A 12 -25.00 15.01 -13.96
N LEU A 13 -24.70 15.26 -15.24
CA LEU A 13 -23.72 14.46 -15.99
C LEU A 13 -22.30 14.65 -15.45
N LEU A 14 -21.93 15.88 -15.06
CA LEU A 14 -20.65 16.15 -14.41
C LEU A 14 -20.57 15.47 -13.03
N PHE A 15 -21.65 15.51 -12.24
CA PHE A 15 -21.73 14.79 -10.96
C PHE A 15 -21.68 13.29 -11.15
N TRP A 16 -22.32 12.75 -12.19
CA TRP A 16 -22.33 11.33 -12.51
C TRP A 16 -20.95 10.86 -13.00
N ILE A 17 -20.28 11.64 -13.84
CA ILE A 17 -18.89 11.40 -14.27
C ILE A 17 -17.90 11.53 -13.09
N LEU A 18 -18.08 12.53 -12.22
CA LEU A 18 -17.29 12.68 -10.99
C LEU A 18 -17.55 11.54 -9.99
N SER A 19 -18.76 11.00 -9.94
CA SER A 19 -19.09 9.81 -9.14
C SER A 19 -18.46 8.57 -9.75
N ILE A 20 -18.46 8.39 -11.06
CA ILE A 20 -17.82 7.26 -11.75
C ILE A 20 -16.29 7.32 -11.60
N LEU A 21 -15.68 8.50 -11.73
CA LEU A 21 -14.24 8.70 -11.48
C LEU A 21 -13.87 8.55 -10.00
N LYS A 22 -14.75 8.89 -9.05
CA LYS A 22 -14.53 8.57 -7.63
C LYS A 22 -14.68 7.08 -7.34
N VAL A 23 -15.59 6.39 -8.02
CA VAL A 23 -15.83 4.96 -7.78
C VAL A 23 -14.58 4.12 -8.09
N GLU A 24 -13.73 4.48 -9.04
CA GLU A 24 -12.49 3.73 -9.30
C GLU A 24 -11.40 3.97 -8.24
N HIS A 25 -11.27 5.19 -7.71
CA HIS A 25 -10.26 5.52 -6.69
C HIS A 25 -10.59 5.04 -5.27
N TYR A 26 -11.86 4.85 -4.93
CA TYR A 26 -12.28 4.32 -3.63
C TYR A 26 -12.35 2.78 -3.58
N CYS A 27 -12.19 2.06 -4.70
CA CYS A 27 -12.56 0.64 -4.81
C CYS A 27 -11.47 -0.34 -4.36
N CYS A 28 -10.18 -0.05 -4.61
CA CYS A 28 -9.15 -1.09 -4.46
C CYS A 28 -8.98 -1.56 -3.01
N LEU A 29 -8.89 -0.63 -2.04
CA LEU A 29 -8.81 -1.04 -0.64
C LEU A 29 -10.16 -1.42 -0.03
N HIS A 30 -11.30 -0.96 -0.56
CA HIS A 30 -12.61 -1.47 -0.13
C HIS A 30 -12.76 -2.96 -0.52
N MET A 31 -12.29 -3.36 -1.71
CA MET A 31 -12.22 -4.77 -2.11
C MET A 31 -11.26 -5.58 -1.21
N VAL A 32 -10.10 -5.00 -0.84
CA VAL A 32 -9.14 -5.64 0.08
C VAL A 32 -9.63 -5.69 1.54
N THR A 33 -10.39 -4.69 2.02
CA THR A 33 -10.99 -4.72 3.36
C THR A 33 -12.00 -5.85 3.54
N MET A 34 -12.54 -6.33 2.43
CA MET A 34 -13.56 -7.36 2.31
C MET A 34 -12.98 -8.74 2.00
N SER A 35 -11.66 -8.91 1.84
CA SER A 35 -11.06 -10.24 1.66
C SER A 35 -11.27 -11.07 2.93
N PRO A 36 -12.16 -12.08 2.93
CA PRO A 36 -12.42 -12.88 4.11
C PRO A 36 -11.21 -13.80 4.29
N GLY A 37 -10.31 -13.48 5.23
CA GLY A 37 -9.17 -14.34 5.56
C GLY A 37 -7.87 -13.61 5.91
N VAL A 38 -7.69 -12.35 5.48
CA VAL A 38 -6.47 -11.59 5.79
C VAL A 38 -6.55 -11.00 7.20
N ALA A 39 -5.58 -11.34 8.05
CA ALA A 39 -5.52 -10.81 9.41
C ALA A 39 -5.22 -9.30 9.42
N LYS A 40 -5.76 -8.59 10.41
CA LYS A 40 -5.60 -7.14 10.59
C LYS A 40 -4.77 -6.86 11.84
N VAL A 41 -3.67 -6.16 11.67
CA VAL A 41 -2.85 -5.61 12.76
C VAL A 41 -3.35 -4.19 13.04
N ILE A 42 -3.94 -4.01 14.23
CA ILE A 42 -4.52 -2.73 14.65
C ILE A 42 -3.47 -1.94 15.43
N LEU A 43 -3.25 -0.69 15.04
CA LEU A 43 -2.32 0.22 15.69
C LEU A 43 -2.93 0.89 16.92
N LYS A 44 -2.08 1.19 17.90
CA LYS A 44 -2.41 2.06 19.03
C LYS A 44 -2.77 3.46 18.56
N LYS A 45 -3.68 4.11 19.29
CA LYS A 45 -4.07 5.51 19.04
C LYS A 45 -2.84 6.42 18.99
N GLY A 46 -2.76 7.28 17.98
CA GLY A 46 -1.67 8.23 17.78
C GLY A 46 -0.41 7.66 17.11
N LYS A 47 -0.35 6.35 16.80
CA LYS A 47 0.80 5.75 16.10
C LYS A 47 0.62 5.66 14.57
N THR A 48 -0.59 5.91 14.08
CA THR A 48 -0.93 5.81 12.65
C THR A 48 -0.10 6.74 11.77
N GLN A 49 0.11 7.99 12.20
CA GLN A 49 0.76 9.02 11.37
C GLN A 49 2.18 8.62 10.97
N LEU A 50 2.95 8.06 11.91
CA LEU A 50 4.32 7.58 11.68
C LEU A 50 4.43 6.63 10.47
N PHE A 51 3.43 5.79 10.26
CA PHE A 51 3.42 4.82 9.17
C PHE A 51 2.86 5.40 7.88
N ARG A 52 1.91 6.34 7.96
CA ARG A 52 1.47 7.14 6.80
C ARG A 52 2.59 8.01 6.24
N ASP A 53 3.46 8.52 7.12
CA ASP A 53 4.65 9.30 6.75
C ASP A 53 5.77 8.44 6.13
N GLY A 54 5.54 7.13 5.97
CA GLY A 54 6.40 6.26 5.16
C GLY A 54 7.33 5.33 5.95
N SER A 55 7.29 5.33 7.29
CA SER A 55 8.07 4.35 8.07
C SER A 55 7.62 2.93 7.72
N PRO A 56 8.50 2.06 7.18
CA PRO A 56 8.10 0.72 6.75
C PRO A 56 8.13 -0.31 7.88
N MET A 57 8.66 0.04 9.05
CA MET A 57 8.97 -0.89 10.14
C MET A 57 7.99 -0.72 11.30
N VAL A 58 6.94 -1.53 11.32
CA VAL A 58 5.97 -1.54 12.41
C VAL A 58 6.54 -2.35 13.57
N TYR A 59 6.81 -1.68 14.68
CA TYR A 59 7.28 -2.33 15.89
C TYR A 59 6.12 -2.83 16.75
N SER A 60 6.33 -3.91 17.49
CA SER A 60 5.31 -4.57 18.33
C SER A 60 4.68 -3.62 19.35
N GLY A 61 5.45 -2.68 19.89
CA GLY A 61 4.97 -1.64 20.81
C GLY A 61 3.94 -0.67 20.19
N ALA A 62 3.86 -0.57 18.87
CA ALA A 62 2.86 0.22 18.15
C ALA A 62 1.53 -0.52 17.93
N VAL A 63 1.53 -1.84 18.11
CA VAL A 63 0.35 -2.71 17.89
C VAL A 63 -0.53 -2.73 19.13
N ASP A 64 -1.82 -2.48 18.95
CA ASP A 64 -2.84 -2.59 19.98
C ASP A 64 -3.37 -4.03 20.07
N ARG A 65 -3.77 -4.60 18.92
CA ARG A 65 -4.27 -5.98 18.82
C ARG A 65 -4.16 -6.51 17.40
N ILE A 66 -4.22 -7.83 17.26
CA ILE A 66 -4.29 -8.51 15.96
C ILE A 66 -5.65 -9.20 15.85
N ILE A 67 -6.34 -8.98 14.74
CA ILE A 67 -7.66 -9.56 14.43
C ILE A 67 -7.48 -10.54 13.27
N GLY A 68 -7.54 -11.84 13.56
CA GLY A 68 -7.47 -12.91 12.57
C GLY A 68 -7.73 -14.25 13.25
N ARG A 69 -8.43 -15.16 12.56
CA ARG A 69 -8.64 -16.54 13.01
C ARG A 69 -8.39 -17.48 11.83
N PRO A 70 -7.30 -18.28 11.84
CA PRO A 70 -6.25 -18.33 12.87
C PRO A 70 -5.43 -17.03 12.96
N PRO A 71 -4.68 -16.82 14.06
CA PRO A 71 -3.69 -15.74 14.13
C PRO A 71 -2.64 -15.88 13.00
N PRO A 72 -2.13 -14.76 12.46
CA PRO A 72 -1.14 -14.80 11.39
C PRO A 72 0.18 -15.41 11.88
N LYS A 73 0.85 -16.12 10.97
CA LYS A 73 2.18 -16.71 11.14
C LYS A 73 3.22 -15.83 10.44
N THR A 74 4.49 -16.05 10.77
CA THR A 74 5.59 -15.37 10.08
C THR A 74 5.54 -15.65 8.58
N GLY A 75 5.61 -14.58 7.79
CA GLY A 75 5.49 -14.62 6.32
C GLY A 75 4.08 -14.35 5.82
N ASP A 76 3.05 -14.36 6.66
CA ASP A 76 1.69 -14.08 6.24
C ASP A 76 1.52 -12.61 5.86
N VAL A 77 0.72 -12.38 4.82
CA VAL A 77 0.23 -11.06 4.45
C VAL A 77 -0.80 -10.60 5.48
N VAL A 78 -0.62 -9.38 5.99
CA VAL A 78 -1.53 -8.76 6.95
C VAL A 78 -1.86 -7.34 6.52
N LEU A 79 -3.07 -6.90 6.88
CA LEU A 79 -3.45 -5.50 6.77
C LEU A 79 -3.00 -4.75 8.00
N LEU A 80 -2.42 -3.57 7.80
CA LEU A 80 -2.18 -2.62 8.88
C LEU A 80 -3.36 -1.65 8.92
N ALA A 81 -3.96 -1.46 10.08
CA ALA A 81 -5.12 -0.58 10.25
C ALA A 81 -4.99 0.32 11.48
N ASP A 82 -5.66 1.46 11.43
CA ASP A 82 -5.77 2.35 12.58
C ASP A 82 -6.76 1.83 13.63
N GLY A 83 -6.90 2.56 14.74
CA GLY A 83 -7.82 2.20 15.82
C GLY A 83 -9.31 2.17 15.42
N THR A 84 -9.70 2.77 14.30
CA THR A 84 -11.06 2.70 13.74
C THR A 84 -11.27 1.47 12.85
N ARG A 85 -10.23 0.65 12.66
CA ARG A 85 -10.15 -0.49 11.74
C ARG A 85 -10.13 -0.08 10.26
N LYS A 86 -9.88 1.19 9.96
CA LYS A 86 -9.59 1.63 8.60
C LYS A 86 -8.16 1.19 8.24
N PRO A 87 -7.95 0.45 7.15
CA PRO A 87 -6.60 0.08 6.76
C PRO A 87 -5.80 1.31 6.32
N ILE A 88 -4.50 1.22 6.51
CA ILE A 88 -3.52 2.22 6.10
C ILE A 88 -2.54 1.66 5.06
N GLY A 89 -2.52 0.34 4.92
CA GLY A 89 -1.60 -0.38 4.04
C GLY A 89 -1.60 -1.86 4.37
N TRP A 90 -0.69 -2.60 3.74
CA TRP A 90 -0.50 -4.02 3.96
C TRP A 90 0.98 -4.35 4.04
N GLY A 91 1.29 -5.48 4.69
CA GLY A 91 2.67 -5.89 4.91
C GLY A 91 2.81 -7.36 5.23
N LEU A 92 4.05 -7.78 5.48
CA LEU A 92 4.39 -9.14 5.91
C LEU A 92 4.57 -9.19 7.42
N TYR A 93 3.91 -10.14 8.06
CA TYR A 93 3.99 -10.35 9.50
C TYR A 93 5.21 -11.18 9.88
N ASN A 94 5.80 -10.89 11.04
CA ASN A 94 6.87 -11.65 11.65
C ASN A 94 6.64 -11.74 13.16
N SER A 95 6.29 -12.92 13.66
CA SER A 95 5.98 -13.14 15.08
C SER A 95 7.21 -13.11 16.00
N CYS A 96 8.41 -13.26 15.44
CA CYS A 96 9.65 -13.44 16.21
C CYS A 96 10.52 -12.17 16.24
N SER A 97 10.03 -11.04 15.71
CA SER A 97 10.79 -9.79 15.60
C SER A 97 10.11 -8.66 16.38
N MET A 98 10.93 -7.74 16.92
CA MET A 98 10.43 -6.46 17.42
C MET A 98 9.73 -5.67 16.32
N PHE A 99 10.17 -5.79 15.07
CA PHE A 99 9.51 -5.22 13.89
C PHE A 99 8.55 -6.26 13.31
N CYS A 100 7.37 -6.36 13.93
CA CYS A 100 6.41 -7.42 13.69
C CYS A 100 5.67 -7.30 12.36
N VAL A 101 5.64 -6.13 11.72
CA VAL A 101 5.16 -5.98 10.34
C VAL A 101 6.15 -5.17 9.52
N ARG A 102 6.56 -5.70 8.36
CA ARG A 102 7.23 -4.94 7.31
C ARG A 102 6.18 -4.47 6.32
N LEU A 103 5.91 -3.17 6.32
CA LEU A 103 4.96 -2.56 5.39
C LEU A 103 5.47 -2.70 3.96
N MET A 104 4.62 -3.27 3.12
CA MET A 104 4.89 -3.53 1.73
C MET A 104 4.30 -2.43 0.87
N GLN A 105 3.02 -2.07 1.02
CA GLN A 105 2.45 -0.88 0.38
C GLN A 105 1.49 -0.13 1.32
N LEU A 106 1.42 1.18 1.13
CA LEU A 106 0.40 2.05 1.74
C LEU A 106 -0.88 2.08 0.89
N GLU A 107 -1.98 2.48 1.52
CA GLU A 107 -3.28 2.67 0.85
C GLU A 107 -3.13 3.55 -0.41
N GLU A 108 -2.38 4.65 -0.29
CA GLU A 108 -2.17 5.62 -1.37
C GLU A 108 -1.39 5.02 -2.55
N GLU A 109 -0.40 4.16 -2.29
CA GLU A 109 0.36 3.47 -3.34
C GLU A 109 -0.47 2.39 -4.04
N VAL A 110 -1.32 1.69 -3.28
CA VAL A 110 -2.24 0.69 -3.83
C VAL A 110 -3.25 1.34 -4.77
N SER A 111 -3.70 2.57 -4.49
CA SER A 111 -4.54 3.32 -5.41
C SER A 111 -3.85 3.66 -6.74
N GLY A 112 -2.52 3.81 -6.74
CA GLY A 112 -1.73 4.08 -7.94
C GLY A 112 -1.47 2.84 -8.79
N ASP A 113 -1.27 1.68 -8.16
CA ASP A 113 -1.16 0.39 -8.84
C ASP A 113 -1.92 -0.72 -8.08
N PRO A 114 -3.21 -0.90 -8.38
CA PRO A 114 -4.06 -1.93 -7.78
C PRO A 114 -3.57 -3.37 -8.02
N SER A 115 -2.80 -3.61 -9.09
CA SER A 115 -2.39 -4.97 -9.48
C SER A 115 -1.42 -5.62 -8.49
N CYS A 116 -0.70 -4.80 -7.71
CA CYS A 116 0.21 -5.23 -6.66
C CYS A 116 -0.46 -5.46 -5.30
N ALA A 117 -1.73 -5.08 -5.13
CA ALA A 117 -2.40 -5.13 -3.83
C ALA A 117 -2.45 -6.56 -3.27
N LEU A 118 -1.86 -6.76 -2.08
CA LEU A 118 -1.71 -8.07 -1.42
C LEU A 118 -0.97 -9.14 -2.25
N ASN A 119 -0.34 -8.75 -3.36
CA ASN A 119 0.42 -9.66 -4.21
C ASN A 119 1.92 -9.40 -4.04
N VAL A 120 2.54 -10.20 -3.18
CA VAL A 120 3.97 -10.07 -2.83
C VAL A 120 4.84 -10.27 -4.06
N GLU A 121 4.58 -11.29 -4.86
CA GLU A 121 5.38 -11.62 -6.05
C GLU A 121 5.34 -10.47 -7.06
N LYS A 122 4.15 -10.00 -7.41
CA LYS A 122 3.99 -8.92 -8.38
C LYS A 122 4.62 -7.61 -7.91
N LEU A 123 4.48 -7.31 -6.63
CA LEU A 123 5.11 -6.13 -6.03
C LEU A 123 6.64 -6.22 -6.07
N LEU A 124 7.20 -7.40 -5.77
CA LEU A 124 8.65 -7.61 -5.80
C LEU A 124 9.21 -7.50 -7.22
N GLU A 125 8.55 -8.10 -8.22
CA GLU A 125 8.90 -7.92 -9.64
C GLU A 125 8.95 -6.44 -10.00
N THR A 126 7.88 -5.71 -9.70
CA THR A 126 7.75 -4.28 -10.03
C THR A 126 8.84 -3.45 -9.36
N ARG A 127 9.19 -3.74 -8.11
CA ARG A 127 10.25 -3.04 -7.37
C ARG A 127 11.65 -3.40 -7.85
N ILE A 128 11.90 -4.65 -8.21
CA ILE A 128 13.18 -5.08 -8.78
C ILE A 128 13.38 -4.39 -10.13
N ASP A 129 12.35 -4.32 -10.96
CA ASP A 129 12.40 -3.60 -12.24
C ASP A 129 12.68 -2.10 -12.06
N ALA A 130 12.04 -1.47 -11.07
CA ALA A 130 12.31 -0.07 -10.71
C ALA A 130 13.76 0.12 -10.22
N ALA A 131 14.26 -0.79 -9.38
CA ALA A 131 15.63 -0.75 -8.89
C ALA A 131 16.65 -0.92 -10.02
N ILE A 132 16.41 -1.84 -10.97
CA ILE A 132 17.22 -2.01 -12.18
C ILE A 132 17.27 -0.70 -12.98
N LYS A 133 16.10 -0.08 -13.23
CA LYS A 133 16.02 1.19 -13.97
C LYS A 133 16.79 2.31 -13.27
N LEU A 134 16.70 2.40 -11.94
CA LEU A 134 17.46 3.38 -11.15
C LEU A 134 18.97 3.15 -11.27
N ARG A 135 19.45 1.91 -11.20
CA ARG A 135 20.90 1.66 -11.34
C ARG A 135 21.38 1.98 -12.75
N LYS A 136 20.58 1.65 -13.77
CA LYS A 136 20.86 2.02 -15.16
C LYS A 136 20.95 3.53 -15.35
N SER A 137 20.05 4.31 -14.74
CA SER A 137 20.10 5.79 -14.85
C SER A 137 21.31 6.40 -14.13
N LEU A 138 21.87 5.70 -13.14
CA LEU A 138 23.13 6.04 -12.48
C LEU A 138 24.37 5.57 -13.27
N GLY A 139 24.20 4.97 -14.45
CA GLY A 139 25.30 4.46 -15.27
C GLY A 139 25.87 3.13 -14.79
N LEU A 140 25.11 2.35 -14.03
CA LEU A 140 25.52 1.03 -13.52
C LEU A 140 24.79 -0.12 -14.25
N PRO A 141 25.49 -1.21 -14.58
CA PRO A 141 26.96 -1.34 -14.55
C PRO A 141 27.62 -0.42 -15.60
N SER A 142 28.90 -0.12 -15.41
CA SER A 142 29.71 0.69 -16.34
C SER A 142 30.88 -0.11 -16.90
N ALA A 143 31.63 0.46 -17.84
CA ALA A 143 32.89 -0.10 -18.29
C ALA A 143 33.92 -0.28 -17.15
N ASN A 144 33.83 0.54 -16.10
CA ASN A 144 34.77 0.55 -14.98
C ASN A 144 34.38 -0.40 -13.84
N THR A 145 33.10 -0.80 -13.73
CA THR A 145 32.64 -1.74 -12.71
C THR A 145 31.34 -2.45 -13.11
N ASN A 146 31.30 -3.76 -12.89
CA ASN A 146 30.10 -4.59 -12.94
C ASN A 146 29.57 -4.97 -11.55
N ALA A 147 30.28 -4.61 -10.48
CA ALA A 147 29.91 -4.91 -9.10
C ALA A 147 29.13 -3.73 -8.50
N TYR A 148 27.86 -3.96 -8.17
CA TYR A 148 27.00 -2.95 -7.54
C TYR A 148 25.86 -3.60 -6.75
N ARG A 149 25.25 -2.84 -5.85
CA ARG A 149 24.06 -3.26 -5.10
C ARG A 149 22.82 -3.05 -5.97
N LEU A 150 22.25 -4.15 -6.46
CA LEU A 150 21.03 -4.08 -7.26
C LEU A 150 19.81 -3.67 -6.41
N VAL A 151 19.67 -4.25 -5.22
CA VAL A 151 18.54 -3.98 -4.30
C VAL A 151 19.05 -3.55 -2.93
N ASN A 152 18.46 -2.50 -2.37
CA ASN A 152 18.79 -1.84 -1.11
C ASN A 152 17.58 -1.79 -0.16
N SER A 153 16.90 -2.94 0.01
CA SER A 153 15.80 -3.11 0.97
C SER A 153 14.75 -1.99 0.87
N GLU A 154 14.36 -1.36 1.98
CA GLU A 154 13.40 -0.26 1.97
C GLU A 154 13.86 0.98 1.20
N GLY A 155 15.17 1.16 0.99
CA GLY A 155 15.72 2.29 0.23
C GLY A 155 15.37 2.26 -1.26
N ASP A 156 14.92 1.12 -1.78
CA ASP A 156 14.43 0.98 -3.16
C ASP A 156 12.91 0.98 -3.27
N ARG A 157 12.21 1.34 -2.20
CA ARG A 157 10.80 1.69 -2.31
C ARG A 157 10.70 3.01 -3.06
N PRO A 158 10.06 3.07 -4.25
CA PRO A 158 9.86 4.33 -4.93
C PRO A 158 8.97 5.22 -4.07
N TYR A 159 9.43 6.43 -3.78
CA TYR A 159 8.57 7.47 -3.20
C TYR A 159 7.58 7.92 -4.28
N SER A 160 6.30 7.91 -3.94
CA SER A 160 5.21 8.51 -4.71
C SER A 160 5.31 10.04 -4.69
#